data_AF-A0A1H3N9A9-F1
#
_entry.id   AF-A0A1H3N9A9-F1
#
_cell.length_a   1.000
_cell.length_b   1.000
_cell.length_c   1.000
_cell.angle_alpha   90.00
_cell.angle_beta   90.00
_cell.angle_gamma   90.00
#
_symmetry.space_group_name_H-M   'P 1'
#
loop_
_entity.id
_entity.type
_entity.pdbx_description
1 polymer ?
#
loop_
_entity_poly.entity_id
_entity_poly.type
_entity_poly.pdbx_seq_one_letter_code
_entity_poly.pdbx_strand_id
1 'polypeptide(L)' 'MAPIGLTVAGGLGISPDPLLMATAVGASCAFLTPIGHQSNTLVMGPGGYKFGDYWRMGLPLEIIILAAGIPLILFFWPA' A
#
# COMPACT_ATOMS: atom_id res chain seq x y z
N MET A 1 4.54 9.80 -5.39
CA MET A 1 3.07 9.83 -5.22
C MET A 1 2.62 10.95 -4.28
N ALA A 2 3.29 11.20 -3.14
CA ALA A 2 2.91 12.28 -2.21
C ALA A 2 2.78 13.69 -2.84
N PRO A 3 3.71 14.19 -3.70
CA PRO A 3 3.53 15.50 -4.34
C PRO A 3 2.30 15.58 -5.25
N ILE A 4 1.95 14.46 -5.90
CA ILE A 4 0.75 14.36 -6.76
C ILE A 4 -0.50 14.41 -5.90
N GLY A 5 -0.52 13.69 -4.77
CA GLY A 5 -1.61 13.75 -3.80
C GLY A 5 -1.88 15.16 -3.29
N LEU A 6 -0.82 15.92 -2.96
CA LEU A 6 -0.93 17.34 -2.58
C LEU A 6 -1.58 18.19 -3.68
N THR A 7 -1.13 18.05 -4.92
CA THR A 7 -1.69 18.82 -6.05
C THR A 7 -3.15 18.48 -6.32
N VAL A 8 -3.53 17.20 -6.20
CA VAL A 8 -4.91 16.74 -6.40
C VAL A 8 -5.81 17.23 -5.28
N ALA A 9 -5.37 17.17 -4.02
CA ALA A 9 -6.09 17.71 -2.88
C ALA A 9 -6.38 19.20 -3.05
N GLY A 10 -5.34 19.97 -3.46
CA GLY A 10 -5.49 21.40 -3.75
C GLY A 10 -6.45 21.70 -4.89
N GLY A 11 -6.46 20.88 -5.96
CA GLY A 11 -7.40 21.03 -7.07
C GLY A 11 -8.85 20.67 -6.73
N LEU A 12 -9.07 19.79 -5.75
CA LEU A 12 -10.39 19.36 -5.28
C LEU A 12 -10.89 20.17 -4.07
N GLY A 13 -10.03 20.98 -3.45
CA GLY A 13 -10.36 21.75 -2.24
C GLY A 13 -10.59 20.90 -0.99
N ILE A 14 -10.02 19.68 -0.96
CA ILE A 14 -10.13 18.73 0.17
C ILE A 14 -8.83 18.70 0.98
N SER A 15 -8.89 18.15 2.19
CA SER A 15 -7.69 17.94 3.00
C SER A 15 -6.70 17.01 2.30
N PRO A 16 -5.39 17.34 2.26
CA PRO A 16 -4.36 16.48 1.69
C PRO A 16 -4.04 15.25 2.55
N ASP A 17 -4.35 15.30 3.85
CA ASP A 17 -3.98 14.27 4.82
C ASP A 17 -4.45 12.86 4.44
N PRO A 18 -5.72 12.61 4.06
CA PRO A 18 -6.15 11.27 3.66
C PRO A 18 -5.41 10.75 2.42
N LEU A 19 -5.10 11.61 1.44
CA LEU A 19 -4.36 11.23 0.24
C LEU A 19 -2.90 10.87 0.55
N LEU A 20 -2.28 11.63 1.45
CA LEU A 20 -0.93 11.37 1.93
C LEU A 20 -0.86 10.09 2.75
N MET A 21 -1.82 9.87 3.65
CA MET A 21 -1.91 8.66 4.46
C MET A 21 -2.18 7.42 3.60
N ALA A 22 -3.09 7.50 2.64
CA ALA A 22 -3.32 6.40 1.69
C ALA A 22 -2.05 6.07 0.89
N THR A 23 -1.29 7.08 0.47
CA THR A 23 0.00 6.89 -0.20
C THR A 23 1.03 6.23 0.70
N ALA A 24 1.15 6.67 1.96
CA ALA A 24 2.13 6.15 2.91
C ALA A 24 1.83 4.69 3.29
N VAL A 25 0.56 4.36 3.53
CA VAL A 25 0.11 2.99 3.82
C VAL A 25 0.34 2.11 2.61
N GLY A 26 -0.11 2.51 1.41
CA GLY A 26 0.09 1.73 0.19
C GLY A 26 1.56 1.47 -0.13
N ALA A 27 2.43 2.47 0.06
CA ALA A 27 3.87 2.31 -0.14
C ALA A 27 4.52 1.30 0.83
N SER A 28 3.93 1.11 2.01
CA SER A 28 4.41 0.15 3.02
C SER A 28 3.97 -1.30 2.71
N CYS A 29 2.99 -1.50 1.83
CA CYS A 29 2.33 -2.78 1.61
C CYS A 29 2.87 -3.55 0.39
N ALA A 30 4.20 -3.73 0.30
CA ALA A 30 4.85 -4.32 -0.87
C ALA A 30 4.83 -5.87 -0.88
N PHE A 31 3.65 -6.49 -0.96
CA PHE A 31 3.48 -7.94 -0.81
C PHE A 31 3.41 -8.74 -2.11
N LEU A 32 3.06 -8.10 -3.23
CA LEU A 32 2.73 -8.79 -4.48
C LEU A 32 3.95 -9.36 -5.21
N THR A 33 5.14 -8.82 -4.96
CA THR A 33 6.37 -9.26 -5.61
C THR A 33 7.50 -9.39 -4.59
N PRO A 34 8.45 -10.32 -4.80
CA PRO A 34 9.60 -10.48 -3.92
C PRO A 34 10.52 -9.25 -3.92
N ILE A 35 10.55 -8.49 -5.03
CA ILE A 35 11.39 -7.30 -5.23
C ILE A 35 10.81 -6.08 -4.49
N GLY A 36 9.55 -6.15 -4.05
CA GLY A 36 8.88 -5.04 -3.37
C GLY A 36 9.55 -4.61 -2.06
N HIS A 37 10.21 -5.54 -1.36
CA HIS A 37 10.98 -5.22 -0.16
C HIS A 37 12.18 -6.17 -0.03
N GLN A 38 13.31 -5.68 0.48
CA GLN A 38 14.54 -6.47 0.62
C GLN A 38 14.33 -7.74 1.44
N SER A 39 13.55 -7.66 2.53
CA SER A 39 13.20 -8.81 3.37
C SER A 39 12.48 -9.92 2.59
N ASN A 40 11.59 -9.57 1.66
CA ASN A 40 10.85 -10.54 0.86
C ASN A 40 11.81 -11.28 -0.10
N THR A 41 12.73 -10.55 -0.73
CA THR A 41 13.75 -11.17 -1.58
C THR A 41 14.67 -12.11 -0.78
N LEU A 42 15.09 -11.71 0.43
CA LEU A 42 16.00 -12.50 1.27
C LEU A 42 15.40 -13.84 1.71
N VAL A 43 14.10 -13.86 2.04
CA VAL A 43 13.41 -15.09 2.48
C VAL A 43 13.05 -16.00 1.30
N MET A 44 12.97 -15.46 0.08
CA MET A 44 12.57 -16.21 -1.11
C MET A 44 13.44 -17.46 -1.35
N GLY A 45 14.77 -17.32 -1.26
CA GLY A 45 15.71 -18.43 -1.49
C GLY A 45 15.64 -19.52 -0.41
N PRO A 46 15.96 -19.20 0.86
CA PRO A 46 15.94 -20.17 1.96
C PRO A 46 14.54 -20.73 2.27
N GLY A 47 13.49 -19.95 2.03
CA GLY A 47 12.10 -20.34 2.26
C GLY A 47 11.49 -21.16 1.13
N GLY A 48 12.21 -21.40 0.03
CA GLY A 48 11.72 -22.18 -1.11
C GLY A 48 10.55 -21.52 -1.87
N TYR A 49 10.34 -20.21 -1.69
CA TYR A 49 9.28 -19.47 -2.37
C TYR A 49 9.66 -19.17 -3.82
N LYS A 50 8.69 -19.26 -4.72
CA LYS A 50 8.81 -18.85 -6.12
C LYS A 50 8.19 -17.46 -6.31
N PHE A 51 8.59 -16.77 -7.39
CA PHE A 51 8.06 -15.43 -7.69
C PHE A 51 6.52 -15.42 -7.74
N GLY A 52 5.91 -16.46 -8.30
CA GLY A 52 4.45 -16.59 -8.40
C GLY A 52 3.72 -16.84 -7.07
N ASP A 53 4.42 -17.24 -6.01
CA ASP A 53 3.81 -17.47 -4.70
C ASP A 53 3.48 -16.15 -4.00
N TYR A 54 4.29 -15.11 -4.25
CA TYR A 54 4.10 -13.76 -3.69
C TYR A 54 2.80 -13.12 -4.14
N TRP A 55 2.48 -13.14 -5.44
CA TRP A 55 1.22 -12.57 -5.92
C TRP A 55 0.00 -13.33 -5.38
N ARG A 56 0.06 -14.66 -5.32
CA ARG A 56 -1.05 -15.51 -4.84
C ARG A 56 -1.42 -15.23 -3.39
N MET A 57 -0.43 -14.97 -2.54
CA MET A 57 -0.64 -14.64 -1.12
C MET A 57 -0.80 -13.14 -0.88
N GLY A 58 -0.07 -12.33 -1.63
CA GLY A 58 -0.07 -10.88 -1.52
C GLY A 58 -1.37 -10.24 -1.98
N LEU A 59 -2.04 -10.79 -3.01
CA LEU A 59 -3.28 -10.23 -3.53
C LEU A 59 -4.45 -10.30 -2.52
N PRO A 60 -4.71 -11.44 -1.85
CA PRO A 60 -5.67 -11.48 -0.74
C PRO A 60 -5.34 -10.48 0.37
N LEU A 61 -4.05 -10.32 0.71
CA LEU A 61 -3.61 -9.41 1.76
C LEU A 61 -3.83 -7.94 1.37
N GLU A 62 -3.50 -7.57 0.13
CA GLU A 62 -3.78 -6.26 -0.47
C GLU A 62 -5.28 -5.92 -0.41
N ILE A 63 -6.15 -6.88 -0.73
CA ILE A 63 -7.60 -6.67 -0.65
C ILE A 63 -8.04 -6.35 0.78
N ILE A 64 -7.50 -7.06 1.78
CA ILE A 64 -7.79 -6.80 3.20
C ILE A 64 -7.32 -5.40 3.59
N ILE A 65 -6.13 -5.00 3.15
CA ILE A 65 -5.55 -3.69 3.45
C ILE A 65 -6.37 -2.57 2.81
N LEU A 66 -6.84 -2.74 1.59
CA LEU A 66 -7.73 -1.76 0.95
C LEU A 66 -9.08 -1.70 1.66
N ALA A 67 -9.67 -2.86 1.97
CA ALA A 67 -10.97 -2.96 2.63
C ALA A 67 -10.98 -2.37 4.04
N ALA A 68 -9.90 -2.53 4.81
CA ALA A 68 -9.78 -1.97 6.15
C ALA A 68 -9.17 -0.56 6.16
N GLY A 69 -8.12 -0.34 5.36
CA GLY A 69 -7.33 0.88 5.35
C GLY A 69 -8.09 2.09 4.83
N ILE A 70 -8.87 1.96 3.75
CA ILE A 70 -9.62 3.09 3.19
C ILE A 70 -10.65 3.63 4.22
N PRO A 71 -11.52 2.79 4.83
CA PRO A 71 -12.44 3.27 5.87
C PRO A 71 -11.73 3.88 7.08
N LEU A 72 -10.63 3.26 7.55
CA LEU A 72 -9.89 3.76 8.71
C LEU A 72 -9.24 5.12 8.41
N ILE A 73 -8.65 5.29 7.23
CA ILE A 73 -8.04 6.57 6.83
C ILE A 73 -9.09 7.66 6.76
N LEU A 74 -10.26 7.40 6.14
CA LEU A 74 -11.34 8.38 6.09
C LEU A 74 -11.96 8.70 7.45
N PHE A 75 -11.96 7.73 8.37
CA PHE A 75 -12.47 7.92 9.73
C PHE A 75 -11.53 8.79 10.59
N PHE A 76 -10.22 8.58 10.51
CA PHE A 76 -9.23 9.32 11.29
C PHE A 76 -8.77 10.63 10.63
N TRP A 77 -8.74 10.69 9.31
CA TRP A 77 -8.39 11.85 8.49
C TRP A 77 -9.52 12.15 7.50
N PRO A 78 -10.62 12.75 7.97
CA PRO A 78 -11.71 13.16 7.08
C PRO A 78 -11.20 14.17 6.05
N ALA A 79 -11.65 13.98 4.80
CA ALA A 79 -11.30 14.80 3.64
C ALA A 79 -12.00 16.17 3.66
#